data_AF-A0A919SGF0-F1
#
_entry.id   AF-A0A919SGF0-F1
#
_cell.length_a   1.000
_cell.length_b   1.000
_cell.length_c   1.000
_cell.angle_alpha   90.00
_cell.angle_beta   90.00
_cell.angle_gamma   90.00
#
_symmetry.space_group_name_H-M   'P 1'
#
loop_
_entity.id
_entity.type
_entity.pdbx_description
1 polymer ?
#
loop_
_entity_poly.entity_id
_entity_poly.type
_entity_poly.pdbx_seq_one_letter_code
_entity_poly.pdbx_strand_id
1 'polypeptide(L)'
;MMMWPLPEDGPSPDGRRRSPATDDPDLWLTYQVADALLSDVRTRHRRVTVRVHNRVVLLSGTVDRQVHKQAVGDAARDVTGVVDVCNAIRVTGDKAGSCAGSTDEFQRIVDRLRAEQPPTTDRSAASAGHPVVWAASAAGVWGLLTMLMVSSQWTAVALTCLTVGLILTVASRRRR
;
A
#
# COMPACT_ATOMS: atom_id res chain seq x y z
N MET A 1 -32.33 2.69 3.20
CA MET A 1 -31.21 1.73 3.39
C MET A 1 -31.06 0.96 2.07
N MET A 2 -30.35 1.50 1.08
CA MET A 2 -30.12 0.76 -0.17
C MET A 2 -28.83 -0.04 -0.03
N MET A 3 -29.00 -1.36 -0.17
CA MET A 3 -27.99 -2.39 -0.25
C MET A 3 -27.06 -2.08 -1.42
N TRP A 4 -25.75 -2.00 -1.17
CA TRP A 4 -24.72 -1.85 -2.20
C TRP A 4 -24.81 -3.02 -3.22
N PRO A 5 -24.78 -2.76 -4.55
CA PRO A 5 -24.80 -3.83 -5.54
C PRO A 5 -23.46 -4.57 -5.53
N LEU A 6 -23.49 -5.90 -5.60
CA LEU A 6 -22.29 -6.72 -5.77
C LEU A 6 -21.50 -6.23 -7.00
N PRO A 7 -20.15 -6.21 -6.95
CA PRO A 7 -19.34 -5.90 -8.11
C PRO A 7 -19.64 -6.88 -9.26
N GLU A 8 -19.72 -6.30 -10.46
CA GLU A 8 -20.33 -6.84 -11.67
C GLU A 8 -19.63 -8.10 -12.22
N ASP A 9 -20.26 -9.27 -12.06
CA ASP A 9 -20.18 -10.35 -13.05
C ASP A 9 -21.34 -10.15 -14.05
N GLY A 10 -21.32 -9.02 -14.76
CA GLY A 10 -22.35 -8.68 -15.74
C GLY A 10 -22.40 -9.71 -16.88
N PRO A 11 -23.59 -10.02 -17.42
CA PRO A 11 -23.73 -10.96 -18.52
C PRO A 11 -22.97 -10.45 -19.75
N SER A 12 -22.18 -11.33 -20.36
CA SER A 12 -21.43 -11.08 -21.60
C SER A 12 -22.31 -10.42 -22.68
N PRO A 13 -21.81 -9.38 -23.39
CA PRO A 13 -22.58 -8.62 -24.37
C PRO A 13 -23.01 -9.42 -25.61
N ASP A 14 -22.60 -10.69 -25.74
CA ASP A 14 -22.89 -11.53 -26.90
C ASP A 14 -24.21 -12.30 -26.83
N GLY A 15 -24.99 -12.21 -25.75
CA GLY A 15 -26.34 -12.80 -25.63
C GLY A 15 -26.39 -14.33 -25.75
N ARG A 16 -25.26 -14.98 -26.02
CA ARG A 16 -25.08 -16.41 -25.85
C ARG A 16 -25.01 -16.66 -24.36
N ARG A 17 -25.83 -17.58 -23.85
CA ARG A 17 -25.42 -18.32 -22.65
C ARG A 17 -24.09 -18.97 -23.00
N ARG A 18 -22.97 -18.32 -22.71
CA ARG A 18 -21.69 -19.04 -22.66
C ARG A 18 -21.93 -20.13 -21.62
N SER A 19 -22.02 -21.38 -22.05
CA SER A 19 -21.97 -22.51 -21.13
C SER A 19 -20.65 -22.32 -20.37
N PRO A 20 -20.67 -22.00 -19.07
CA PRO A 20 -19.52 -21.44 -18.36
C PRO A 20 -18.46 -22.51 -18.00
N ALA A 21 -18.34 -23.58 -18.78
CA ALA A 21 -17.57 -24.74 -18.38
C ALA A 21 -16.54 -25.23 -19.43
N THR A 22 -16.64 -24.84 -20.70
CA THR A 22 -15.85 -25.52 -21.76
C THR A 22 -14.87 -24.60 -22.50
N ASP A 23 -15.15 -23.30 -22.61
CA ASP A 23 -14.34 -22.37 -23.43
C ASP A 23 -13.75 -21.20 -22.62
N ASP A 24 -13.51 -21.38 -21.32
CA ASP A 24 -12.84 -20.34 -20.54
C ASP A 24 -11.31 -20.41 -20.77
N PRO A 25 -10.71 -19.43 -21.48
CA PRO A 25 -9.28 -19.41 -21.73
C PRO A 25 -8.48 -19.36 -20.42
N ASP A 26 -9.03 -18.80 -19.34
CA ASP A 26 -8.31 -18.69 -18.08
C ASP A 26 -8.29 -20.03 -17.32
N LEU A 27 -9.28 -20.88 -17.54
CA LEU A 27 -9.40 -22.17 -16.88
C LEU A 27 -8.39 -23.18 -17.44
N TRP A 28 -8.19 -23.24 -18.76
CA TRP A 28 -7.11 -24.08 -19.33
C TRP A 28 -5.73 -23.55 -18.95
N LEU A 29 -5.55 -22.22 -18.91
CA LEU A 29 -4.29 -21.60 -18.47
C LEU A 29 -3.99 -21.95 -17.01
N THR A 30 -5.02 -21.90 -16.14
CA THR A 30 -4.92 -22.30 -14.74
C THR A 30 -4.46 -23.75 -14.62
N TYR A 31 -5.04 -24.65 -15.42
CA TYR A 31 -4.65 -26.05 -15.43
C TYR A 31 -3.20 -26.25 -15.85
N GLN A 32 -2.76 -25.58 -16.93
CA GLN A 32 -1.38 -25.68 -17.39
C GLN A 32 -0.37 -25.13 -16.39
N VAL A 33 -0.68 -23.99 -15.76
CA VAL A 33 0.18 -23.43 -14.70
C VAL A 33 0.22 -24.38 -13.51
N ALA A 34 -0.91 -24.96 -13.11
CA ALA A 34 -0.93 -25.94 -12.02
C ALA A 34 -0.10 -27.19 -12.35
N ASP A 35 -0.21 -27.69 -13.58
CA ASP A 35 0.57 -28.85 -14.06
C ASP A 35 2.07 -28.55 -14.10
N ALA A 36 2.46 -27.39 -14.64
CA ALA A 36 3.85 -26.94 -14.65
C ALA A 36 4.42 -26.86 -13.21
N LEU A 37 3.66 -26.32 -12.26
CA LEU A 37 4.07 -26.24 -10.85
C LEU A 37 4.12 -27.61 -10.15
N LEU A 38 3.35 -28.59 -10.61
CA LEU A 38 3.39 -29.96 -10.09
C LEU A 38 4.57 -30.75 -10.69
N SER A 39 4.96 -30.42 -11.93
CA SER A 39 6.09 -31.05 -12.61
C SER A 39 7.45 -30.66 -12.00
N ASP A 40 7.58 -29.42 -11.52
CA ASP A 40 8.82 -28.97 -10.86
C ASP A 40 8.93 -29.52 -9.42
N VAL A 41 10.01 -30.28 -9.19
CA VAL A 41 10.37 -30.87 -7.90
C VAL A 41 10.48 -29.82 -6.80
N ARG A 42 10.84 -28.58 -7.15
CA ARG A 42 11.04 -27.47 -6.22
C ARG A 42 9.74 -26.85 -5.71
N THR A 43 8.63 -27.03 -6.43
CA THR A 43 7.35 -26.35 -6.18
C THR A 43 6.21 -27.30 -5.84
N ARG A 44 6.27 -28.57 -6.28
CA ARG A 44 5.20 -29.58 -6.14
C ARG A 44 4.68 -29.84 -4.73
N HIS A 45 5.49 -29.64 -3.68
CA HIS A 45 5.11 -29.91 -2.29
C HIS A 45 4.65 -28.66 -1.54
N ARG A 46 4.44 -27.55 -2.26
CA ARG A 46 4.24 -26.24 -1.67
C ARG A 46 2.77 -25.84 -1.74
N ARG A 47 2.28 -25.24 -0.65
CA ARG A 47 0.91 -24.71 -0.59
C ARG A 47 0.86 -23.36 -1.31
N VAL A 48 0.72 -23.41 -2.62
CA VAL A 48 0.55 -22.25 -3.50
C VAL A 48 -0.85 -22.30 -4.11
N THR A 49 -1.54 -21.18 -4.06
CA THR A 49 -2.82 -20.97 -4.72
C THR A 49 -2.60 -20.22 -6.02
N VAL A 50 -3.07 -20.79 -7.12
CA VAL A 50 -3.03 -20.21 -8.46
C VAL A 50 -4.41 -19.66 -8.80
N ARG A 51 -4.47 -18.43 -9.30
CA ARG A 51 -5.68 -17.84 -9.88
C ARG A 51 -5.32 -17.19 -11.20
N VAL A 52 -6.19 -17.30 -12.20
CA VAL A 52 -5.99 -16.66 -13.49
C VAL A 52 -7.21 -15.83 -13.82
N HIS A 53 -6.98 -14.59 -14.24
CA HIS A 53 -8.02 -13.68 -14.71
C HIS A 53 -7.49 -12.89 -15.90
N ASN A 54 -8.22 -12.94 -17.02
CA ASN A 54 -7.83 -12.27 -18.28
C ASN A 54 -6.38 -12.57 -18.68
N ARG A 55 -5.94 -13.84 -18.59
CA ARG A 55 -4.56 -14.30 -18.83
C ARG A 55 -3.48 -13.74 -17.90
N VAL A 56 -3.86 -13.10 -16.81
CA VAL A 56 -2.94 -12.66 -15.74
C VAL A 56 -2.97 -13.68 -14.61
N VAL A 57 -1.80 -14.22 -14.26
CA VAL A 57 -1.67 -15.25 -13.23
C VAL A 57 -1.34 -14.60 -11.89
N LEU A 58 -2.18 -14.83 -10.88
CA LEU A 58 -1.92 -14.47 -9.48
C LEU A 58 -1.46 -15.71 -8.71
N LEU A 59 -0.25 -15.63 -8.18
CA LEU A 59 0.36 -16.66 -7.35
C LEU A 59 0.38 -16.18 -5.91
N SER A 60 -0.25 -16.91 -5.00
CA SER A 60 -0.31 -16.55 -3.58
C SER A 60 -0.02 -17.77 -2.69
N GLY A 61 0.51 -17.54 -1.49
CA GLY A 61 0.85 -18.62 -0.57
C GLY A 61 2.07 -18.29 0.28
N THR A 62 2.58 -19.32 0.97
CA THR A 62 3.75 -19.20 1.84
C THR A 62 4.83 -20.22 1.49
N VAL A 63 6.09 -19.77 1.44
CA VAL A 63 7.26 -20.60 1.10
C VAL A 63 8.40 -20.40 2.09
N ASP A 64 9.26 -21.41 2.25
CA ASP A 64 10.34 -21.36 3.25
C ASP A 64 11.55 -20.57 2.78
N ARG A 65 11.82 -20.52 1.47
CA ARG A 65 12.99 -19.83 0.91
C ARG A 65 12.61 -18.98 -0.29
N GLN A 66 13.35 -17.88 -0.45
CA GLN A 66 13.23 -17.00 -1.61
C GLN A 66 13.46 -17.73 -2.94
N VAL A 67 14.35 -18.73 -2.98
CA VAL A 67 14.60 -19.55 -4.18
C VAL A 67 13.32 -20.25 -4.67
N HIS A 68 12.47 -20.73 -3.75
CA HIS A 68 11.20 -21.34 -4.13
C HIS A 68 10.20 -20.30 -4.65
N LYS A 69 10.18 -19.09 -4.08
CA LYS A 69 9.35 -18.00 -4.59
C LYS A 69 9.70 -17.66 -6.04
N GLN A 70 10.99 -17.59 -6.35
CA GLN A 70 11.48 -17.32 -7.71
C GLN A 70 11.11 -18.46 -8.65
N ALA A 71 11.41 -19.72 -8.28
CA ALA A 71 11.08 -20.89 -9.10
C ALA A 71 9.59 -20.98 -9.46
N VAL A 72 8.69 -20.69 -8.51
CA VAL A 72 7.24 -20.65 -8.79
C VAL A 72 6.87 -19.54 -9.78
N GLY A 73 7.50 -18.37 -9.68
CA GLY A 73 7.28 -17.27 -10.62
C GLY A 73 7.79 -17.60 -12.02
N ASP A 74 8.97 -18.21 -12.11
CA ASP A 74 9.59 -18.58 -13.37
C ASP A 74 8.79 -19.69 -14.08
N ALA A 75 8.38 -20.72 -13.34
CA ALA A 75 7.55 -21.81 -13.87
C ALA A 75 6.20 -21.32 -14.40
N ALA A 76 5.56 -20.37 -13.71
CA ALA A 76 4.30 -19.79 -14.19
C ALA A 76 4.49 -18.91 -15.43
N ARG A 77 5.64 -18.26 -15.57
CA ARG A 77 5.95 -17.38 -16.71
C ARG A 77 6.31 -18.16 -17.98
N ASP A 78 6.85 -19.37 -17.82
CA ASP A 78 7.21 -20.25 -18.94
C ASP A 78 5.98 -20.81 -19.68
N VAL A 79 4.81 -20.81 -19.03
CA VAL A 79 3.55 -21.28 -19.64
C VAL A 79 3.14 -20.37 -20.81
N THR A 80 2.96 -20.99 -21.97
CA THR A 80 2.59 -20.27 -23.20
C THR A 80 1.18 -19.68 -23.09
N GLY A 81 1.05 -18.37 -23.34
CA GLY A 81 -0.24 -17.65 -23.33
C GLY A 81 -0.48 -16.80 -22.09
N VAL A 82 0.41 -16.87 -21.09
CA VAL A 82 0.41 -15.97 -19.94
C VAL A 82 0.87 -14.57 -20.36
N VAL A 83 0.07 -13.55 -20.03
CA VAL A 83 0.40 -12.15 -20.34
C VAL A 83 1.26 -11.55 -19.25
N ASP A 84 0.91 -11.81 -17.99
CA ASP A 84 1.65 -11.30 -16.83
C ASP A 84 1.50 -12.24 -15.62
N VAL A 85 2.46 -12.15 -14.70
CA VAL A 85 2.54 -12.98 -13.49
C VAL A 85 2.72 -12.10 -12.26
N CYS A 86 1.71 -12.06 -11.42
CA CYS A 86 1.72 -11.41 -10.12
C CYS A 86 2.13 -12.39 -9.02
N ASN A 87 3.40 -12.35 -8.60
CA ASN A 87 3.93 -13.22 -7.55
C ASN A 87 3.77 -12.60 -6.14
N ALA A 88 2.63 -12.87 -5.51
CA ALA A 88 2.28 -12.44 -4.16
C ALA A 88 2.64 -13.49 -3.06
N ILE A 89 3.63 -14.36 -3.32
CA ILE A 89 4.07 -15.36 -2.35
C ILE A 89 4.87 -14.70 -1.22
N ARG A 90 4.58 -15.09 0.03
CA ARG A 90 5.29 -14.66 1.24
C ARG A 90 6.35 -15.69 1.63
N VAL A 91 7.56 -15.24 1.94
CA VAL A 91 8.63 -16.11 2.45
C VAL A 91 8.64 -16.06 3.98
N THR A 92 8.56 -17.22 4.62
CA THR A 92 8.53 -17.34 6.10
C THR A 92 9.88 -17.71 6.70
N GLY A 93 10.80 -18.27 5.90
CA GLY A 93 12.06 -18.83 6.37
C GLY A 93 13.30 -17.99 6.08
N ASP A 94 13.14 -16.74 5.65
CA ASP A 94 14.26 -15.79 5.62
C ASP A 94 14.56 -15.36 7.07
N LYS A 95 15.20 -16.25 7.84
CA LYS A 95 16.03 -15.81 8.95
C LYS A 95 17.01 -14.80 8.35
N ALA A 96 16.95 -13.58 8.86
CA ALA A 96 17.72 -12.41 8.46
C ALA A 96 19.25 -12.55 8.66
N GLY A 97 19.83 -13.65 8.18
CA GLY A 97 21.21 -14.05 8.46
C GLY A 97 22.11 -14.21 7.22
N SER A 98 21.62 -13.98 6.00
CA SER A 98 22.47 -14.08 4.79
C SER A 98 22.43 -12.85 3.89
N CYS A 99 21.64 -11.82 4.21
CA CYS A 99 21.67 -10.53 3.53
C CYS A 99 22.68 -9.55 4.16
N ALA A 100 23.70 -10.05 4.86
CA ALA A 100 24.77 -9.21 5.40
C ALA A 100 25.68 -8.59 4.30
N GLY A 101 25.49 -8.97 3.03
CA GLY A 101 26.23 -8.40 1.89
C GLY A 101 25.48 -7.33 1.08
N SER A 102 24.14 -7.31 1.09
CA SER A 102 23.37 -6.42 0.19
C SER A 102 23.31 -4.97 0.68
N THR A 103 23.23 -4.75 1.99
CA THR A 103 23.32 -3.39 2.55
C THR A 103 24.71 -2.79 2.34
N ASP A 104 25.76 -3.59 2.47
CA ASP A 104 27.15 -3.16 2.27
C ASP A 104 27.41 -2.78 0.80
N GLU A 105 26.90 -3.55 -0.15
CA GLU A 105 26.98 -3.24 -1.58
C GLU A 105 26.24 -1.93 -1.93
N PHE A 106 25.02 -1.76 -1.41
CA PHE A 106 24.28 -0.51 -1.61
C PHE A 106 25.01 0.70 -1.01
N GLN A 107 25.54 0.58 0.21
CA GLN A 107 26.31 1.67 0.83
C GLN A 107 27.57 2.01 0.03
N ARG A 108 28.27 1.02 -0.54
CA ARG A 108 29.42 1.29 -1.44
C ARG A 108 29.03 2.03 -2.70
N ILE A 109 27.88 1.72 -3.29
CA ILE A 109 27.35 2.43 -4.47
C ILE A 109 27.01 3.87 -4.08
N VAL A 110 26.33 4.07 -2.94
CA VAL A 110 25.97 5.40 -2.43
C VAL A 110 27.21 6.22 -2.08
N ASP A 111 28.20 5.62 -1.42
CA ASP A 111 29.43 6.30 -1.02
C ASP A 111 30.31 6.66 -2.23
N ARG A 112 30.35 5.81 -3.27
CA ARG A 112 30.99 6.17 -4.54
C ARG A 112 30.29 7.37 -5.19
N LEU A 113 28.96 7.37 -5.26
CA LEU A 113 28.20 8.47 -5.85
C LEU A 113 28.39 9.80 -5.07
N ARG A 114 28.55 9.74 -3.75
CA ARG A 114 28.92 10.91 -2.93
C ARG A 114 30.34 11.37 -3.19
N ALA A 115 31.29 10.44 -3.37
CA ALA A 115 32.69 10.76 -3.64
C ALA A 115 32.92 11.30 -5.07
N GLU A 116 32.08 10.94 -6.03
CA GLU A 116 32.13 11.41 -7.41
C GLU A 116 31.54 12.82 -7.60
N GLN A 117 30.82 13.36 -6.60
CA GLN A 117 30.47 14.78 -6.62
C GLN A 117 31.77 15.58 -6.46
N PRO A 118 32.23 16.32 -7.49
CA PRO A 118 33.39 17.20 -7.32
C PRO A 118 33.09 18.16 -6.18
N PRO A 119 34.11 18.76 -5.53
CA PRO A 119 33.89 19.83 -4.57
C PRO A 119 33.32 21.03 -5.33
N THR A 120 32.03 21.00 -5.65
CA THR A 120 31.25 22.20 -5.78
C THR A 120 31.31 22.75 -4.37
N THR A 121 32.12 23.80 -4.18
CA THR A 121 32.06 24.68 -3.02
C THR A 121 30.63 25.16 -2.93
N ASP A 122 29.81 24.35 -2.26
CA ASP A 122 28.47 24.71 -1.92
C ASP A 122 28.59 25.72 -0.80
N ARG A 123 28.28 26.96 -1.13
CA ARG A 123 28.10 28.06 -0.20
C ARG A 123 26.91 27.82 0.75
N SER A 124 26.35 26.61 0.81
CA SER A 124 25.24 26.23 1.70
C SER A 124 25.64 25.90 3.14
N ALA A 125 26.93 26.01 3.51
CA ALA A 125 27.31 26.27 4.90
C ALA A 125 27.01 27.74 5.32
N ALA A 126 25.87 28.31 4.92
CA ALA A 126 25.27 29.50 5.50
C ALA A 126 23.84 29.74 4.99
N SER A 127 23.00 28.70 4.94
CA SER A 127 21.56 28.93 5.16
C SER A 127 21.10 28.01 6.28
N ALA A 128 21.54 28.36 7.48
CA ALA A 128 20.65 28.27 8.63
C ALA A 128 19.41 29.10 8.30
N GLY A 129 18.47 28.50 7.55
CA GLY A 129 17.17 29.07 7.25
C GLY A 129 16.49 29.41 8.57
N HIS A 130 16.39 30.71 8.82
CA HIS A 130 15.95 31.32 10.07
C HIS A 130 14.71 30.65 10.69
N PRO A 131 14.79 30.02 11.88
CA PRO A 131 13.60 29.63 12.64
C PRO A 131 12.90 30.83 13.30
N VAL A 132 13.28 32.08 12.99
CA VAL A 132 12.82 33.28 13.73
C VAL A 132 11.84 34.15 12.91
N VAL A 133 11.67 33.92 11.60
CA VAL A 133 10.78 34.78 10.78
C VAL A 133 9.31 34.33 10.81
N TRP A 134 9.00 33.08 11.17
CA TRP A 134 7.61 32.65 11.42
C TRP A 134 7.02 33.17 12.76
N ALA A 135 7.85 33.75 13.63
CA ALA A 135 7.37 34.31 14.90
C ALA A 135 6.71 35.68 14.75
N ALA A 136 6.98 36.41 13.65
CA ALA A 136 6.42 37.75 13.44
C ALA A 136 5.08 37.75 12.68
N SER A 137 4.79 36.73 11.86
CA SER A 137 3.52 36.62 11.14
C SER A 137 2.41 35.95 11.94
N ALA A 138 2.75 35.22 13.01
CA ALA A 138 1.76 34.59 13.88
C ALA A 138 0.89 35.62 14.63
N ALA A 139 1.47 36.72 15.13
CA ALA A 139 0.74 37.71 15.93
C ALA A 139 -0.22 38.59 15.11
N GLY A 140 0.20 39.05 13.92
CA GLY A 140 -0.64 39.88 13.05
C GLY A 140 -1.81 39.10 12.47
N VAL A 141 -1.55 37.88 11.99
CA VAL A 141 -2.59 37.02 11.39
C VAL A 141 -3.54 36.49 12.47
N TRP A 142 -3.07 36.12 13.66
CA TRP A 142 -3.95 35.78 14.78
C TRP A 142 -4.74 36.98 15.30
N GLY A 143 -4.16 38.17 15.37
CA GLY A 143 -4.86 39.38 15.76
C GLY A 143 -6.01 39.71 14.79
N LEU A 144 -5.73 39.68 13.48
CA LEU A 144 -6.74 39.90 12.45
C LEU A 144 -7.82 38.80 12.47
N LEU A 145 -7.43 37.54 12.69
CA LEU A 145 -8.34 36.40 12.74
C LEU A 145 -9.23 36.43 13.99
N THR A 146 -8.70 36.76 15.16
CA THR A 146 -9.51 36.91 16.39
C THR A 146 -10.43 38.13 16.31
N MET A 147 -9.97 39.24 15.71
CA MET A 147 -10.79 40.43 15.48
C MET A 147 -11.91 40.16 14.45
N LEU A 148 -11.63 39.41 13.38
CA LEU A 148 -12.63 38.90 12.45
C LEU A 148 -13.63 37.97 13.15
N MET A 149 -13.16 37.08 14.01
CA MET A 149 -13.99 36.11 14.75
C MET A 149 -14.92 36.78 15.77
N VAL A 150 -14.48 37.89 16.39
CA VAL A 150 -15.32 38.72 17.28
C VAL A 150 -16.32 39.55 16.49
N SER A 151 -15.94 40.05 15.31
CA SER A 151 -16.83 40.81 14.43
C SER A 151 -17.95 39.95 13.84
N SER A 152 -17.71 38.65 13.67
CA SER A 152 -18.65 37.72 13.04
C SER A 152 -19.61 37.07 14.04
N GLN A 153 -20.18 37.81 15.01
CA GLN A 153 -21.37 37.52 15.85
C GLN A 153 -21.78 36.04 16.17
N TRP A 154 -20.84 35.10 16.27
CA TRP A 154 -21.10 33.66 16.52
C TRP A 154 -20.56 33.20 17.89
N THR A 155 -19.98 34.09 18.70
CA THR A 155 -19.48 33.77 20.05
C THR A 155 -20.58 33.53 21.08
N ALA A 156 -21.79 34.03 20.83
CA ALA A 156 -22.97 33.75 21.68
C ALA A 156 -23.32 32.25 21.69
N VAL A 157 -23.18 31.56 20.57
CA VAL A 157 -23.52 30.13 20.44
C VAL A 157 -22.46 29.25 21.13
N ALA A 158 -21.17 29.61 21.02
CA ALA A 158 -20.11 28.86 21.68
C ALA A 158 -20.13 29.01 23.21
N LEU A 159 -20.39 30.22 23.71
CA LEU A 159 -20.50 30.46 25.16
C LEU A 159 -21.73 29.80 25.76
N THR A 160 -22.88 29.84 25.08
CA THR A 160 -24.09 29.13 25.55
C THR A 160 -23.89 27.61 25.58
N CYS A 161 -23.15 27.04 24.63
CA CYS A 161 -22.86 25.60 24.64
C CYS A 161 -21.94 25.20 25.82
N LEU A 162 -20.92 26.01 26.12
CA LEU A 162 -20.01 25.77 27.24
C LEU A 162 -20.69 25.93 28.61
N THR A 163 -21.58 26.92 28.77
CA THR A 163 -22.33 27.10 30.03
C THR A 163 -23.30 25.94 30.26
N VAL A 164 -24.01 25.48 29.23
CA VAL A 164 -24.89 24.31 29.31
C VAL A 164 -24.09 23.03 29.63
N GLY A 165 -22.93 22.84 28.99
CA GLY A 165 -22.03 21.72 29.29
C GLY A 165 -21.55 21.69 30.74
N LEU A 166 -21.16 22.85 31.30
CA LEU A 166 -20.74 22.97 32.70
C LEU A 166 -21.89 22.65 33.66
N ILE A 167 -23.10 23.18 33.40
CA ILE A 167 -24.28 22.96 34.24
C ILE A 167 -24.66 21.48 34.26
N LEU A 168 -24.68 20.80 33.10
CA LEU A 168 -24.99 19.37 33.02
C LEU A 168 -23.93 18.52 33.73
N THR A 169 -22.65 18.90 33.60
CA THR A 169 -21.56 18.18 34.28
C THR A 169 -21.68 18.30 35.80
N VAL A 170 -21.94 19.52 36.32
CA VAL A 170 -22.15 19.75 37.76
C VAL A 170 -23.41 19.04 38.27
N ALA A 171 -24.51 19.08 37.51
CA ALA A 171 -25.75 18.39 37.87
C ALA A 171 -25.58 16.86 37.88
N SER A 172 -24.81 16.30 36.94
CA SER A 172 -24.50 14.87 36.91
C SER A 172 -23.63 14.42 38.09
N ARG A 173 -22.71 15.29 38.54
CA ARG A 173 -21.82 15.04 39.68
C ARG A 173 -22.54 15.12 41.04
N ARG A 174 -23.72 15.76 41.09
CA ARG A 174 -24.54 15.89 42.30
C ARG A 174 -25.62 14.81 42.44
N ARG A 175 -25.88 14.03 41.38
CA ARG A 175 -26.86 12.91 41.36
C ARG A 175 -26.22 11.51 41.51
N ARG A 176 -24.89 11.41 41.51
CA ARG A 176 -24.14 10.21 41.93
C ARG A 176 -23.67 10.38 43.36
#